data_AF-I4BAD9-F1
#
_entry.id   AF-I4BAD9-F1
#
_cell.length_a   1.000
_cell.length_b   1.000
_cell.length_c   1.000
_cell.angle_alpha   90.00
_cell.angle_beta   90.00
_cell.angle_gamma   90.00
#
_symmetry.space_group_name_H-M   'P 1'
#
loop_
_entity.id
_entity.type
_entity.pdbx_description
1 polymer ?
#
loop_
_entity_poly.entity_id
_entity_poly.type
_entity_poly.pdbx_seq_one_letter_code
_entity_poly.pdbx_strand_id
1 'polypeptide(L)'
;MPTFINADDAGNTEATGEPAERSASEYKGGTSALSKPELPLFALHFVLMTDHPKAVAGATPERLQQIENLLNEKFASTGGENLARFKIRSFADLEVIKNSTCPEIYESIVNRTNTRYGDYWKCKDLRVRAPQGITIFIKHHDKDKLSYGGRVNGMPFAQINWERFLKDQRVFLHELGHAFGLGHSCPPTKAKPGRPNVMNFSKGCKPLPEGEAGWLYTPSQAATVKKRRDAYAKKFRKTKDPIWDKVVTDNQLTR
;
A
#
# COMPACT_ATOMS: atom_id res chain seq x y z
N MET A 1 12.19 -14.35 16.96
CA MET A 1 11.92 -14.02 15.54
C MET A 1 10.52 -13.43 15.45
N PRO A 2 10.29 -12.30 14.77
CA PRO A 2 8.94 -11.76 14.63
C PRO A 2 8.12 -12.70 13.74
N THR A 3 6.92 -13.04 14.19
CA THR A 3 5.97 -13.89 13.48
C THR A 3 5.41 -13.12 12.30
N PHE A 4 5.88 -13.43 11.09
CA PHE A 4 5.26 -12.96 9.87
C PHE A 4 3.94 -13.71 9.71
N ILE A 5 2.81 -12.99 9.73
CA ILE A 5 1.60 -13.53 9.10
C ILE A 5 1.78 -13.22 7.62
N ASN A 6 2.54 -14.09 6.94
CA ASN A 6 2.63 -14.07 5.49
C ASN A 6 1.27 -14.51 4.94
N ALA A 7 0.68 -13.70 4.07
CA ALA A 7 -0.20 -14.26 3.07
C ALA A 7 0.74 -14.94 2.06
N ASP A 8 0.79 -16.27 2.08
CA ASP A 8 1.65 -17.04 1.21
C ASP A 8 1.17 -16.92 -0.25
N ASP A 9 1.79 -16.02 -1.01
CA ASP A 9 1.62 -15.98 -2.47
C ASP A 9 2.82 -16.66 -3.14
N ALA A 10 2.56 -17.83 -3.70
CA ALA A 10 3.52 -18.69 -4.39
C ALA A 10 2.89 -19.26 -5.66
N GLY A 11 2.85 -18.52 -6.76
CA GLY A 11 2.74 -19.15 -8.09
C GLY A 11 1.75 -18.51 -9.07
N ASN A 12 2.36 -17.85 -10.05
CA ASN A 12 2.05 -17.67 -11.48
C ASN A 12 0.62 -17.56 -12.04
N THR A 13 0.51 -16.64 -13.00
CA THR A 13 -0.57 -16.31 -13.95
C THR A 13 -1.85 -15.68 -13.39
N GLU A 14 -1.78 -14.37 -13.10
CA GLU A 14 -2.96 -13.51 -13.31
C GLU A 14 -3.35 -13.56 -14.79
N ALA A 15 -4.63 -13.74 -15.07
CA ALA A 15 -5.16 -13.75 -16.43
C ALA A 15 -4.75 -12.47 -17.17
N THR A 16 -3.98 -12.65 -18.24
CA THR A 16 -3.62 -11.62 -19.21
C THR A 16 -4.88 -11.01 -19.81
N GLY A 17 -5.16 -9.79 -19.39
CA GLY A 17 -6.27 -9.00 -19.87
C GLY A 17 -6.31 -7.73 -19.05
N GLU A 18 -5.37 -6.81 -19.31
CA GLU A 18 -5.56 -5.41 -18.93
C GLU A 18 -6.87 -4.94 -19.58
N PRO A 19 -7.92 -4.58 -18.83
CA PRO A 19 -8.89 -3.67 -19.38
C PRO A 19 -8.18 -2.32 -19.39
N ALA A 20 -7.69 -1.93 -20.57
CA ALA A 20 -7.36 -0.55 -20.88
C ALA A 20 -8.38 0.35 -20.19
N GLU A 21 -7.92 1.25 -19.33
CA GLU A 21 -8.57 2.52 -18.95
C GLU A 21 -10.10 2.57 -19.19
N ARG A 22 -10.85 1.69 -18.54
CA ARG A 22 -12.31 1.62 -18.66
C ARG A 22 -12.90 1.45 -17.28
N SER A 23 -12.89 2.51 -16.47
CA SER A 23 -14.01 3.46 -16.44
C SER A 23 -13.82 4.42 -15.27
N ALA A 24 -13.67 5.70 -15.58
CA ALA A 24 -13.92 6.79 -14.64
C ALA A 24 -15.42 6.92 -14.26
N SER A 25 -16.31 6.03 -14.73
CA SER A 25 -17.77 6.24 -14.70
C SER A 25 -18.54 5.67 -13.51
N GLU A 26 -17.90 5.00 -12.54
CA GLU A 26 -18.59 4.50 -11.33
C GLU A 26 -18.14 5.16 -10.03
N TYR A 27 -16.97 5.82 -10.00
CA TYR A 27 -16.61 6.62 -8.85
C TYR A 27 -17.36 7.95 -8.91
N LYS A 28 -18.48 8.04 -8.20
CA LYS A 28 -19.24 9.29 -8.01
C LYS A 28 -18.60 10.24 -6.99
N GLY A 29 -17.45 9.89 -6.42
CA GLY A 29 -16.76 10.74 -5.45
C GLY A 29 -15.99 11.86 -6.15
N GLY A 30 -16.62 13.02 -6.34
CA GLY A 30 -15.94 14.19 -6.93
C GLY A 30 -14.85 14.81 -6.05
N THR A 31 -14.70 14.37 -4.79
CA THR A 31 -13.86 15.03 -3.80
C THR A 31 -12.84 14.07 -3.19
N SER A 32 -11.56 14.46 -3.22
CA SER A 32 -10.46 13.75 -2.56
C SER A 32 -10.76 13.52 -1.08
N ALA A 33 -10.45 12.33 -0.57
CA ALA A 33 -10.59 12.00 0.85
C ALA A 33 -9.87 13.02 1.74
N LEU A 34 -8.79 13.66 1.29
CA LEU A 34 -8.04 14.65 2.09
C LEU A 34 -8.93 15.78 2.64
N SER A 35 -10.01 16.13 1.92
CA SER A 35 -10.98 17.15 2.31
C SER A 35 -11.98 16.72 3.40
N LYS A 36 -11.90 15.46 3.87
CA LYS A 36 -12.83 14.83 4.80
C LYS A 36 -12.19 14.66 6.18
N PRO A 37 -12.17 15.70 7.03
CA PRO A 37 -11.43 15.70 8.30
C PRO A 37 -11.91 14.65 9.30
N GLU A 38 -13.13 14.12 9.13
CA GLU A 38 -13.69 13.03 9.93
C GLU A 38 -13.04 11.67 9.67
N LEU A 39 -12.37 11.49 8.53
CA LEU A 39 -11.67 10.25 8.19
C LEU A 39 -10.28 10.21 8.86
N PRO A 40 -9.82 9.04 9.36
CA PRO A 40 -8.48 8.92 9.90
C PRO A 40 -7.39 9.21 8.86
N LEU A 41 -6.39 10.00 9.26
CA LEU A 41 -5.22 10.33 8.42
C LEU A 41 -4.04 9.37 8.67
N PHE A 42 -3.55 8.73 7.61
CA PHE A 42 -2.38 7.87 7.64
C PHE A 42 -1.18 8.48 6.90
N ALA A 43 -0.03 8.43 7.57
CA ALA A 43 1.26 8.66 6.94
C ALA A 43 1.58 7.55 5.92
N LEU A 44 1.95 7.94 4.70
CA LEU A 44 2.61 7.08 3.73
C LEU A 44 4.12 7.30 3.81
N HIS A 45 4.87 6.22 3.98
CA HIS A 45 6.32 6.27 3.98
C HIS A 45 6.89 5.35 2.90
N PHE A 46 7.52 5.94 1.90
CA PHE A 46 8.09 5.19 0.79
C PHE A 46 9.56 4.88 1.07
N VAL A 47 9.99 3.66 0.74
CA VAL A 47 11.39 3.23 0.93
C VAL A 47 11.85 2.49 -0.32
N LEU A 48 12.94 2.96 -0.92
CA LEU A 48 13.52 2.32 -2.08
C LEU A 48 14.41 1.14 -1.65
N MET A 49 13.91 -0.08 -1.81
CA MET A 49 14.56 -1.34 -1.44
C MET A 49 15.28 -2.01 -2.62
N THR A 50 15.76 -1.19 -3.57
CA THR A 50 16.43 -1.62 -4.81
C THR A 50 17.41 -0.58 -5.32
N ASP A 51 18.52 -1.03 -5.90
CA ASP A 51 19.49 -0.23 -6.65
C ASP A 51 19.25 -0.23 -8.16
N HIS A 52 18.14 -0.81 -8.62
CA HIS A 52 17.84 -0.92 -10.04
C HIS A 52 17.68 0.48 -10.68
N PRO A 53 18.43 0.82 -11.74
CA PRO A 53 18.48 2.18 -12.28
C PRO A 53 17.12 2.75 -12.68
N LYS A 54 16.24 1.92 -13.28
CA LYS A 54 14.88 2.37 -13.66
C LYS A 54 13.98 2.61 -12.45
N ALA A 55 14.17 1.88 -11.37
CA ALA A 55 13.41 2.08 -10.14
C ALA A 55 13.83 3.38 -9.46
N VAL A 56 15.15 3.62 -9.37
CA VAL A 56 15.73 4.87 -8.85
C VAL A 56 15.25 6.06 -9.66
N ALA A 57 15.40 6.01 -10.99
CA ALA A 57 15.00 7.11 -11.87
C ALA A 57 13.50 7.40 -11.85
N GLY A 58 12.66 6.38 -11.66
CA GLY A 58 11.21 6.53 -11.65
C GLY A 58 10.59 6.85 -10.29
N ALA A 59 11.37 6.83 -9.20
CA ALA A 59 10.92 7.19 -7.86
C ALA A 59 10.92 8.71 -7.65
N THR A 60 10.24 9.45 -8.53
CA THR A 60 10.18 10.92 -8.49
C THR A 60 9.09 11.43 -7.53
N PRO A 61 9.18 12.67 -7.04
CA PRO A 61 8.12 13.30 -6.24
C PRO A 61 6.74 13.25 -6.91
N GLU A 62 6.68 13.47 -8.23
CA GLU A 62 5.44 13.44 -9.02
C GLU A 62 4.83 12.05 -8.99
N ARG A 63 5.65 11.00 -9.15
CA ARG A 63 5.15 9.63 -9.09
C ARG A 63 4.61 9.29 -7.71
N LEU A 64 5.28 9.70 -6.65
CA LEU A 64 4.81 9.51 -5.28
C LEU A 64 3.48 10.25 -5.05
N GLN A 65 3.37 11.50 -5.52
CA GLN A 65 2.15 12.29 -5.41
C GLN A 65 0.98 11.67 -6.19
N GLN A 66 1.23 11.10 -7.38
CA GLN A 66 0.19 10.36 -8.12
C GLN A 66 -0.38 9.20 -7.30
N ILE A 67 0.46 8.50 -6.54
CA ILE A 67 0.03 7.40 -5.67
C ILE A 67 -0.76 7.93 -4.47
N GLU A 68 -0.32 9.02 -3.85
CA GLU A 68 -1.10 9.71 -2.79
C GLU A 68 -2.49 10.11 -3.29
N ASN A 69 -2.58 10.74 -4.47
CA ASN A 69 -3.84 11.16 -5.07
C ASN A 69 -4.74 9.96 -5.36
N LEU A 70 -4.19 8.93 -6.00
CA LEU A 70 -4.89 7.67 -6.27
C LEU A 70 -5.50 7.07 -5.00
N LEU A 71 -4.76 7.01 -3.90
CA LEU A 71 -5.26 6.44 -2.65
C LEU A 71 -6.36 7.30 -2.04
N ASN A 72 -6.21 8.63 -2.05
CA ASN A 72 -7.24 9.53 -1.54
C ASN A 72 -8.49 9.58 -2.44
N GLU A 73 -8.38 9.24 -3.72
CA GLU A 73 -9.53 9.13 -4.61
C GLU A 73 -10.18 7.75 -4.53
N LYS A 74 -9.40 6.67 -4.61
CA LYS A 74 -9.91 5.34 -4.91
C LYS A 74 -9.81 4.33 -3.77
N PHE A 75 -9.24 4.68 -2.63
CA PHE A 75 -9.33 3.84 -1.42
C PHE A 75 -10.71 4.00 -0.78
N ALA A 76 -11.73 3.47 -1.46
CA ALA A 76 -13.14 3.70 -1.20
C ALA A 76 -13.96 2.42 -1.38
N SER A 77 -15.18 2.42 -0.83
CA SER A 77 -16.15 1.35 -1.09
C SER A 77 -16.73 1.46 -2.50
N THR A 78 -17.38 0.40 -2.97
CA THR A 78 -18.17 0.41 -4.22
C THR A 78 -19.34 1.41 -4.19
N GLY A 79 -19.79 1.82 -2.99
CA GLY A 79 -20.75 2.91 -2.82
C GLY A 79 -20.15 4.32 -2.90
N GLY A 80 -18.85 4.46 -3.10
CA GLY A 80 -18.15 5.76 -3.19
C GLY A 80 -17.71 6.35 -1.85
N GLU A 81 -17.84 5.61 -0.75
CA GLU A 81 -17.38 6.07 0.56
C GLU A 81 -15.85 5.92 0.68
N ASN A 82 -15.11 7.02 0.80
CA ASN A 82 -13.68 6.96 1.10
C ASN A 82 -13.45 6.36 2.49
N LEU A 83 -12.47 5.47 2.58
CA LEU A 83 -12.22 4.72 3.80
C LEU A 83 -11.14 5.36 4.67
N ALA A 84 -10.23 6.16 4.13
CA ALA A 84 -9.18 6.82 4.88
C ALA A 84 -8.58 8.00 4.11
N ARG A 85 -7.83 8.84 4.83
CA ARG A 85 -6.95 9.86 4.23
C ARG A 85 -5.51 9.41 4.27
N PHE A 86 -4.76 9.80 3.25
CA PHE A 86 -3.34 9.48 3.13
C PHE A 86 -2.52 10.72 2.82
N LYS A 87 -1.36 10.84 3.45
CA LYS A 87 -0.40 11.88 3.12
C LYS A 87 1.02 11.33 3.19
N ILE A 88 1.84 11.68 2.22
CA ILE A 88 3.27 11.36 2.21
C ILE A 88 3.91 12.03 3.43
N ARG A 89 4.47 11.19 4.31
CA ARG A 89 5.34 11.62 5.41
C ARG A 89 6.74 11.91 4.88
N SER A 90 7.29 10.97 4.14
CA SER A 90 8.67 11.03 3.64
C SER A 90 8.95 9.90 2.63
N PHE A 91 10.07 10.05 1.93
CA PHE A 91 10.65 9.04 1.07
C PHE A 91 12.11 8.82 1.49
N ALA A 92 12.51 7.56 1.64
CA ALA A 92 13.89 7.16 1.89
C ALA A 92 14.45 6.47 0.64
N ASP A 93 15.27 7.19 -0.10
CA ASP A 93 16.04 6.67 -1.22
C ASP A 93 17.35 6.02 -0.75
N LEU A 94 18.16 5.54 -1.70
CA LEU A 94 19.42 4.87 -1.40
C LEU A 94 20.42 5.80 -0.69
N GLU A 95 20.43 7.10 -1.01
CA GLU A 95 21.35 8.05 -0.37
C GLU A 95 20.94 8.34 1.07
N VAL A 96 19.64 8.49 1.34
CA VAL A 96 19.12 8.60 2.71
C VAL A 96 19.46 7.34 3.52
N ILE A 97 19.27 6.16 2.94
CA ILE A 97 19.54 4.88 3.63
C ILE A 97 21.05 4.70 3.87
N LYS A 98 21.89 4.98 2.86
CA LYS A 98 23.35 4.89 2.94
C LYS A 98 23.93 5.80 4.03
N ASN A 99 23.39 7.01 4.16
CA ASN A 99 23.82 8.00 5.14
C ASN A 99 23.00 7.96 6.45
N SER A 100 22.29 6.86 6.69
CA SER A 100 21.52 6.64 7.91
C SER A 100 22.36 6.05 9.04
N THR A 101 21.81 6.00 10.24
CA THR A 101 22.42 5.24 11.35
C THR A 101 22.21 3.72 11.24
N CYS A 102 21.71 3.23 10.10
CA CYS A 102 21.36 1.84 9.84
C CYS A 102 22.00 1.35 8.53
N PRO A 103 23.35 1.37 8.42
CA PRO A 103 24.08 1.05 7.18
C PRO A 103 23.81 -0.38 6.69
N GLU A 104 23.46 -1.30 7.58
CA GLU A 104 23.12 -2.68 7.26
C GLU A 104 21.95 -2.79 6.27
N ILE A 105 21.02 -1.82 6.28
CA ILE A 105 19.91 -1.79 5.32
C ILE A 105 20.46 -1.53 3.92
N TYR A 106 21.35 -0.53 3.77
CA TYR A 106 21.94 -0.23 2.47
C TYR A 106 22.71 -1.43 1.93
N GLU A 107 23.58 -2.02 2.76
CA GLU A 107 24.34 -3.23 2.41
C GLU A 107 23.42 -4.39 1.99
N SER A 108 22.34 -4.61 2.73
CA SER A 108 21.38 -5.67 2.44
C SER A 108 20.64 -5.45 1.11
N ILE A 109 20.42 -4.20 0.70
CA ILE A 109 19.80 -3.83 -0.58
C ILE A 109 20.77 -4.08 -1.73
N VAL A 110 21.99 -3.53 -1.67
CA VAL A 110 22.97 -3.64 -2.76
C VAL A 110 23.47 -5.07 -2.93
N ASN A 111 23.63 -5.81 -1.84
CA ASN A 111 23.98 -7.24 -1.87
C ASN A 111 22.77 -8.15 -2.12
N ARG A 112 21.57 -7.57 -2.32
CA ARG A 112 20.30 -8.25 -2.60
C ARG A 112 19.97 -9.37 -1.62
N THR A 113 20.30 -9.19 -0.35
CA THR A 113 20.04 -10.18 0.70
C THR A 113 18.54 -10.22 1.06
N ASN A 114 18.10 -11.33 1.67
CA ASN A 114 16.73 -11.48 2.17
C ASN A 114 16.50 -10.78 3.53
N THR A 115 17.54 -10.27 4.19
CA THR A 115 17.43 -9.66 5.52
C THR A 115 16.94 -8.22 5.49
N ARG A 116 17.00 -7.54 4.33
CA ARG A 116 16.72 -6.11 4.17
C ARG A 116 15.44 -5.59 4.84
N TYR A 117 14.35 -6.38 4.81
CA TYR A 117 13.11 -6.01 5.49
C TYR A 117 13.20 -6.19 7.01
N GLY A 118 13.87 -7.25 7.47
CA GLY A 118 14.15 -7.45 8.89
C GLY A 118 15.02 -6.33 9.46
N ASP A 119 16.01 -5.90 8.70
CA ASP A 119 16.93 -4.83 9.09
C ASP A 119 16.22 -3.47 9.11
N TYR A 120 15.34 -3.20 8.14
CA TYR A 120 14.41 -2.07 8.21
C TYR A 120 13.63 -2.00 9.53
N TRP A 121 13.06 -3.12 9.99
CA TRP A 121 12.27 -3.13 11.22
C TRP A 121 13.10 -2.99 12.50
N LYS A 122 14.42 -3.20 12.45
CA LYS A 122 15.34 -2.95 13.57
C LYS A 122 15.83 -1.51 13.61
N CYS A 123 15.89 -0.84 12.46
CA CYS A 123 16.36 0.52 12.36
C CYS A 123 15.52 1.49 13.21
N LYS A 124 16.22 2.47 13.79
CA LYS A 124 15.63 3.53 14.63
C LYS A 124 15.79 4.92 14.02
N ASP A 125 16.51 5.05 12.91
CA ASP A 125 16.61 6.33 12.18
C ASP A 125 15.25 6.69 11.60
N LEU A 126 14.67 7.80 12.05
CA LEU A 126 13.34 8.25 11.63
C LEU A 126 13.28 8.74 10.19
N ARG A 127 14.44 9.01 9.56
CA ARG A 127 14.55 9.32 8.13
C ARG A 127 14.30 8.07 7.29
N VAL A 128 14.73 6.90 7.79
CA VAL A 128 14.56 5.61 7.11
C VAL A 128 13.29 4.90 7.54
N ARG A 129 12.98 4.86 8.84
CA ARG A 129 11.81 4.13 9.38
C ARG A 129 10.72 5.09 9.83
N ALA A 130 9.50 4.83 9.39
CA ALA A 130 8.32 5.50 9.91
C ALA A 130 7.75 4.72 11.11
N PRO A 131 7.79 5.27 12.34
CA PRO A 131 7.20 4.63 13.52
C PRO A 131 5.67 4.66 13.49
N GLN A 132 5.06 5.61 12.77
CA GLN A 132 3.64 5.63 12.48
C GLN A 132 3.39 5.76 10.98
N GLY A 133 2.38 5.03 10.49
CA GLY A 133 2.01 5.02 9.09
C GLY A 133 2.18 3.68 8.39
N ILE A 134 1.92 3.71 7.10
CA ILE A 134 2.00 2.58 6.18
C ILE A 134 3.33 2.69 5.46
N THR A 135 4.14 1.63 5.56
CA THR A 135 5.42 1.57 4.83
C THR A 135 5.22 0.93 3.47
N ILE A 136 5.61 1.62 2.41
CA ILE A 136 5.57 1.13 1.02
C ILE A 136 7.01 0.92 0.55
N PHE A 137 7.42 -0.34 0.49
CA PHE A 137 8.73 -0.75 -0.03
C PHE A 137 8.67 -0.89 -1.55
N ILE A 138 9.51 -0.14 -2.26
CA ILE A 138 9.71 -0.31 -3.71
C ILE A 138 10.83 -1.32 -3.88
N LYS A 139 10.52 -2.54 -4.32
CA LYS A 139 11.47 -3.67 -4.28
C LYS A 139 11.94 -4.12 -5.65
N HIS A 140 13.15 -4.69 -5.65
CA HIS A 140 13.67 -5.52 -6.74
C HIS A 140 13.24 -6.96 -6.54
N HIS A 141 12.80 -7.64 -7.60
CA HIS A 141 12.85 -9.09 -7.68
C HIS A 141 13.09 -9.52 -9.13
N ASP A 142 14.11 -10.35 -9.35
CA ASP A 142 14.54 -10.79 -10.69
C ASP A 142 13.61 -11.84 -11.31
N LYS A 143 12.99 -12.68 -10.47
CA LYS A 143 12.17 -13.82 -10.92
C LYS A 143 10.68 -13.64 -10.65
N ASP A 144 10.34 -12.71 -9.76
CA ASP A 144 9.01 -12.59 -9.21
C ASP A 144 8.50 -11.14 -9.30
N LYS A 145 7.52 -10.93 -10.19
CA LYS A 145 6.88 -9.62 -10.37
C LYS A 145 5.80 -9.34 -9.31
N LEU A 146 5.62 -10.25 -8.34
CA LEU A 146 4.61 -10.13 -7.31
C LEU A 146 4.89 -8.98 -6.34
N SER A 147 3.79 -8.40 -5.90
CA SER A 147 3.72 -7.39 -4.84
C SER A 147 2.98 -8.01 -3.65
N TYR A 148 3.24 -7.49 -2.45
CA TYR A 148 2.76 -8.10 -1.21
C TYR A 148 2.34 -7.06 -0.21
N GLY A 149 1.09 -7.07 0.19
CA GLY A 149 0.55 -6.30 1.29
C GLY A 149 0.41 -7.14 2.55
N GLY A 150 0.59 -6.51 3.71
CA GLY A 150 0.47 -7.24 4.96
C GLY A 150 0.78 -6.42 6.18
N ARG A 151 1.15 -7.14 7.25
CA ARG A 151 1.44 -6.55 8.55
C ARG A 151 2.64 -7.23 9.20
N VAL A 152 3.55 -6.43 9.75
CA VAL A 152 4.64 -6.92 10.61
C VAL A 152 4.52 -6.25 11.97
N ASN A 153 4.46 -7.02 13.05
CA ASN A 153 4.31 -6.49 14.42
C ASN A 153 3.12 -5.51 14.55
N GLY A 154 2.03 -5.79 13.83
CA GLY A 154 0.84 -4.94 13.76
C GLY A 154 1.06 -3.58 13.08
N MET A 155 2.11 -3.43 12.27
CA MET A 155 2.35 -2.28 11.39
C MET A 155 1.98 -2.66 9.95
N PRO A 156 1.12 -1.90 9.26
CA PRO A 156 0.77 -2.15 7.87
C PRO A 156 1.96 -1.85 6.95
N PHE A 157 2.18 -2.71 5.95
CA PHE A 157 3.16 -2.48 4.90
C PHE A 157 2.65 -2.98 3.55
N ALA A 158 3.27 -2.47 2.48
CA ALA A 158 3.18 -3.02 1.14
C ALA A 158 4.59 -3.12 0.54
N GLN A 159 4.84 -4.19 -0.20
CA GLN A 159 6.02 -4.39 -1.04
C GLN A 159 5.57 -4.35 -2.48
N ILE A 160 5.99 -3.34 -3.22
CA ILE A 160 5.59 -3.12 -4.61
C ILE A 160 6.78 -3.41 -5.50
N ASN A 161 6.62 -4.35 -6.44
CA ASN A 161 7.62 -4.57 -7.47
C ASN A 161 7.84 -3.27 -8.26
N TRP A 162 9.10 -2.89 -8.50
CA TRP A 162 9.42 -1.61 -9.13
C TRP A 162 8.76 -1.42 -10.51
N GLU A 163 8.58 -2.47 -11.31
CA GLU A 163 7.91 -2.35 -12.60
C GLU A 163 6.44 -1.95 -12.44
N ARG A 164 5.75 -2.53 -11.44
CA ARG A 164 4.36 -2.19 -11.10
C ARG A 164 4.28 -0.82 -10.45
N PHE A 165 5.25 -0.47 -9.59
CA PHE A 165 5.35 0.87 -9.01
C PHE A 165 5.32 1.97 -10.07
N LEU A 166 5.87 1.75 -11.26
CA LEU A 166 5.90 2.78 -12.32
C LEU A 166 4.58 2.93 -13.11
N LYS A 167 3.75 1.89 -13.22
CA LYS A 167 2.63 1.89 -14.17
C LYS A 167 1.29 1.39 -13.62
N ASP A 168 1.30 0.57 -12.58
CA ASP A 168 0.10 -0.11 -12.11
C ASP A 168 -0.51 0.67 -10.94
N GLN A 169 -1.72 1.19 -11.13
CA GLN A 169 -2.47 1.85 -10.05
C GLN A 169 -3.18 0.83 -9.15
N ARG A 170 -3.69 -0.27 -9.73
CA ARG A 170 -4.46 -1.29 -9.01
C ARG A 170 -3.61 -1.93 -7.92
N VAL A 171 -2.30 -2.13 -8.15
CA VAL A 171 -1.40 -2.77 -7.18
C VAL A 171 -1.42 -2.07 -5.81
N PHE A 172 -1.45 -0.74 -5.78
CA PHE A 172 -1.43 -0.01 -4.51
C PHE A 172 -2.71 -0.22 -3.72
N LEU A 173 -3.86 -0.19 -4.40
CA LEU A 173 -5.15 -0.47 -3.77
C LEU A 173 -5.20 -1.93 -3.30
N HIS A 174 -4.78 -2.88 -4.13
CA HIS A 174 -4.74 -4.30 -3.79
C HIS A 174 -3.87 -4.58 -2.56
N GLU A 175 -2.60 -4.15 -2.56
CA GLU A 175 -1.70 -4.41 -1.45
C GLU A 175 -2.09 -3.66 -0.17
N LEU A 176 -2.61 -2.44 -0.27
CA LEU A 176 -3.15 -1.79 0.91
C LEU A 176 -4.42 -2.51 1.40
N GLY A 177 -5.27 -3.05 0.53
CA GLY A 177 -6.36 -3.93 0.93
C GLY A 177 -5.88 -5.06 1.84
N HIS A 178 -4.81 -5.75 1.48
CA HIS A 178 -4.16 -6.75 2.34
C HIS A 178 -3.59 -6.18 3.64
N ALA A 179 -2.94 -5.01 3.58
CA ALA A 179 -2.43 -4.33 4.77
C ALA A 179 -3.57 -3.97 5.76
N PHE A 180 -4.79 -3.77 5.26
CA PHE A 180 -6.01 -3.55 6.04
C PHE A 180 -6.81 -4.84 6.33
N GLY A 181 -6.28 -6.01 5.94
CA GLY A 181 -6.77 -7.33 6.35
C GLY A 181 -7.75 -7.98 5.40
N LEU A 182 -7.82 -7.51 4.15
CA LEU A 182 -8.57 -8.20 3.09
C LEU A 182 -7.80 -9.43 2.59
N GLY A 183 -8.53 -10.45 2.15
CA GLY A 183 -8.02 -11.56 1.35
C GLY A 183 -8.41 -11.40 -0.12
N HIS A 184 -7.91 -12.30 -0.97
CA HIS A 184 -8.26 -12.31 -2.38
C HIS A 184 -9.74 -12.63 -2.61
N SER A 185 -10.37 -11.90 -3.52
CA SER A 185 -11.68 -12.23 -4.08
C SER A 185 -11.52 -13.04 -5.38
N CYS A 186 -12.40 -14.00 -5.64
CA CYS A 186 -12.32 -14.74 -6.90
C CYS A 186 -12.67 -13.87 -8.11
N PRO A 187 -12.01 -14.08 -9.26
CA PRO A 187 -12.36 -13.37 -10.48
C PRO A 187 -13.78 -13.72 -10.94
N PRO A 188 -14.46 -12.82 -11.66
CA PRO A 188 -15.74 -13.11 -12.30
C PRO A 188 -15.64 -14.34 -13.22
N THR A 189 -16.70 -15.13 -13.29
CA THR A 189 -16.76 -16.32 -14.15
C THR A 189 -17.83 -16.13 -15.22
N LYS A 190 -17.86 -16.99 -16.25
CA LYS A 190 -18.93 -16.96 -17.27
C LYS A 190 -20.33 -17.08 -16.65
N ALA A 191 -20.47 -17.83 -15.56
CA ALA A 191 -21.73 -18.02 -14.85
C ALA A 191 -22.11 -16.83 -13.95
N LYS A 192 -21.13 -16.00 -13.57
CA LYS A 192 -21.31 -14.79 -12.76
C LYS A 192 -20.50 -13.65 -13.39
N PRO A 193 -20.97 -13.12 -14.55
CA PRO A 193 -20.28 -12.05 -15.23
C PRO A 193 -20.28 -10.80 -14.36
N GLY A 194 -19.18 -10.06 -14.36
CA GLY A 194 -19.02 -8.86 -13.55
C GLY A 194 -17.66 -8.24 -13.77
N ARG A 195 -17.45 -7.05 -13.19
CA ARG A 195 -16.14 -6.40 -13.22
C ARG A 195 -15.23 -7.04 -12.17
N PRO A 196 -13.93 -7.23 -12.46
CA PRO A 196 -13.00 -7.75 -11.47
C PRO A 196 -12.87 -6.77 -10.31
N ASN A 197 -13.06 -7.28 -9.09
CA ASN A 197 -12.81 -6.55 -7.84
C ASN A 197 -11.33 -6.20 -7.70
N VAL A 198 -10.99 -5.11 -7.02
CA VAL A 198 -9.61 -4.68 -6.81
C VAL A 198 -8.78 -5.77 -6.11
N MET A 199 -9.40 -6.55 -5.23
CA MET A 199 -8.79 -7.71 -4.54
C MET A 199 -8.82 -9.00 -5.37
N ASN A 200 -9.15 -8.94 -6.67
CA ASN A 200 -9.25 -10.15 -7.48
C ASN A 200 -7.88 -10.82 -7.64
N PHE A 201 -7.84 -12.12 -7.40
CA PHE A 201 -6.69 -12.97 -7.72
C PHE A 201 -7.20 -14.39 -7.86
N SER A 202 -6.61 -15.20 -8.74
CA SER A 202 -7.12 -16.57 -8.96
C SER A 202 -6.74 -17.51 -7.83
N LYS A 203 -5.54 -17.34 -7.24
CA LYS A 203 -5.01 -18.26 -6.23
C LYS A 203 -5.49 -17.89 -4.82
N GLY A 204 -5.94 -18.88 -4.06
CA GLY A 204 -6.36 -18.69 -2.66
C GLY A 204 -7.55 -17.74 -2.50
N CYS A 205 -8.30 -17.53 -3.57
CA CYS A 205 -9.41 -16.60 -3.61
C CYS A 205 -10.63 -17.14 -2.88
N LYS A 206 -11.46 -16.23 -2.37
CA LYS A 206 -12.80 -16.56 -1.86
C LYS A 206 -13.84 -15.82 -2.70
N PRO A 207 -14.98 -16.45 -3.02
CA PRO A 207 -16.09 -15.73 -3.64
C PRO A 207 -16.49 -14.54 -2.76
N LEU A 208 -16.86 -13.44 -3.41
CA LEU A 208 -17.52 -12.33 -2.70
C LEU A 208 -18.89 -12.80 -2.17
N PRO A 209 -19.39 -12.18 -1.09
CA PRO A 209 -20.75 -12.41 -0.63
C PRO A 209 -21.77 -12.21 -1.75
N GLU A 210 -22.89 -12.92 -1.66
CA GLU A 210 -23.97 -12.79 -2.65
C GLU A 210 -24.46 -11.33 -2.75
N GLY A 211 -24.67 -10.86 -3.98
CA GLY A 211 -25.06 -9.48 -4.26
C GLY A 211 -23.90 -8.46 -4.19
N GLU A 212 -22.72 -8.84 -3.71
CA GLU A 212 -21.56 -7.97 -3.69
C GLU A 212 -20.69 -8.13 -4.94
N ALA A 213 -20.47 -7.03 -5.65
CA ALA A 213 -19.60 -6.95 -6.81
C ALA A 213 -19.08 -5.52 -7.00
N GLY A 214 -18.18 -5.34 -7.96
CA GLY A 214 -17.65 -4.03 -8.35
C GLY A 214 -16.14 -3.96 -8.26
N TRP A 215 -15.57 -2.94 -8.90
CA TRP A 215 -14.13 -2.76 -9.00
C TRP A 215 -13.48 -2.35 -7.66
N LEU A 216 -14.15 -1.56 -6.82
CA LEU A 216 -13.63 -1.13 -5.51
C LEU A 216 -13.98 -2.10 -4.37
N TYR A 217 -13.70 -1.74 -3.13
CA TYR A 217 -14.01 -2.58 -1.97
C TYR A 217 -15.53 -2.73 -1.78
N THR A 218 -16.03 -3.95 -1.77
CA THR A 218 -17.45 -4.23 -1.51
C THR A 218 -17.85 -3.83 -0.08
N PRO A 219 -19.15 -3.75 0.26
CA PRO A 219 -19.58 -3.41 1.61
C PRO A 219 -18.93 -4.25 2.72
N SER A 220 -18.84 -5.58 2.56
CA SER A 220 -18.17 -6.45 3.52
C SER A 220 -16.65 -6.22 3.62
N GLN A 221 -15.99 -5.95 2.49
CA GLN A 221 -14.58 -5.58 2.48
C GLN A 221 -14.37 -4.22 3.17
N ALA A 222 -15.19 -3.21 2.86
CA ALA A 222 -15.14 -1.90 3.48
C ALA A 222 -15.32 -1.96 5.01
N ALA A 223 -16.24 -2.78 5.51
CA ALA A 223 -16.41 -3.02 6.94
C ALA A 223 -15.13 -3.60 7.60
N THR A 224 -14.48 -4.55 6.92
CA THR A 224 -13.20 -5.14 7.37
C THR A 224 -12.10 -4.08 7.41
N VAL A 225 -11.99 -3.27 6.36
CA VAL A 225 -11.02 -2.18 6.28
C VAL A 225 -11.25 -1.16 7.40
N LYS A 226 -12.48 -0.71 7.63
CA LYS A 226 -12.82 0.24 8.71
C LYS A 226 -12.41 -0.29 10.08
N LYS A 227 -12.74 -1.55 10.40
CA LYS A 227 -12.33 -2.19 11.65
C LYS A 227 -10.81 -2.16 11.85
N ARG A 228 -10.04 -2.45 10.80
CA ARG A 228 -8.57 -2.47 10.89
C ARG A 228 -7.99 -1.07 10.94
N ARG A 229 -8.52 -0.17 10.12
CA ARG A 229 -8.19 1.26 10.08
C ARG A 229 -8.31 1.91 11.45
N ASP A 230 -9.43 1.70 12.13
CA ASP A 230 -9.68 2.33 13.43
C ASP A 230 -8.71 1.81 14.50
N ALA A 231 -8.34 0.52 14.41
CA ALA A 231 -7.31 -0.06 15.26
C ALA A 231 -5.92 0.57 15.02
N TYR A 232 -5.56 0.82 13.76
CA TYR A 232 -4.31 1.52 13.42
C TYR A 232 -4.33 2.98 13.87
N ALA A 233 -5.41 3.71 13.62
CA ALA A 233 -5.55 5.10 14.03
C ALA A 233 -5.38 5.23 15.55
N LYS A 234 -6.01 4.34 16.33
CA LYS A 234 -5.85 4.28 17.80
C LYS A 234 -4.41 3.98 18.21
N LYS A 235 -3.71 3.08 17.51
CA LYS A 235 -2.31 2.74 17.78
C LYS A 235 -1.38 3.92 17.47
N PHE A 236 -1.50 4.51 16.29
CA PHE A 236 -0.61 5.57 15.80
C PHE A 236 -0.77 6.88 16.55
N ARG A 237 -1.97 7.21 17.04
CA ARG A 237 -2.18 8.40 17.89
C ARG A 237 -1.31 8.42 19.14
N LYS A 238 -0.84 7.27 19.62
CA LYS A 238 0.02 7.14 20.80
C LYS A 238 1.52 7.17 20.47
N THR A 239 1.87 7.11 19.19
CA THR A 239 3.26 7.03 18.73
C THR A 239 3.76 8.43 18.39
N LYS A 240 4.90 8.81 18.96
CA LYS A 240 5.58 10.08 18.61
C LYS A 240 6.34 9.91 17.30
N ASP A 241 6.20 10.89 16.40
CA ASP A 241 6.97 10.95 15.16
C ASP A 241 7.12 12.42 14.74
N PRO A 242 8.24 13.08 15.10
CA PRO A 242 8.41 14.50 14.83
C PRO A 242 8.39 14.86 13.34
N ILE A 243 8.77 13.94 12.46
CA ILE A 243 8.72 14.16 11.00
C ILE A 243 7.25 14.21 10.55
N TRP A 244 6.42 13.29 11.02
CA TRP A 244 4.99 13.29 10.71
C TRP A 244 4.25 14.45 11.39
N ASP A 245 4.60 14.79 12.63
CA ASP A 245 4.05 15.97 13.33
C ASP A 245 4.28 17.23 12.48
N LYS A 246 5.50 17.43 11.98
CA LYS A 246 5.84 18.55 11.08
C LYS A 246 5.01 18.54 9.79
N VAL A 247 4.91 17.40 9.10
CA VAL A 247 4.11 17.30 7.85
C VAL A 247 2.65 17.69 8.09
N VAL A 248 2.05 17.22 9.18
CA VAL A 248 0.67 17.56 9.53
C VAL A 248 0.51 19.05 9.78
N THR A 249 1.42 19.67 10.54
CA THR A 249 1.40 21.11 10.82
C THR A 249 1.61 21.95 9.56
N ASP A 250 2.64 21.65 8.76
CA ASP A 250 2.99 22.40 7.55
C ASP A 250 1.86 22.37 6.50
N ASN A 251 1.07 21.30 6.49
CA ASN A 251 -0.07 21.13 5.57
C ASN A 251 -1.43 21.48 6.21
N GLN A 252 -1.45 22.00 7.44
CA GLN A 252 -2.69 22.37 8.17
C GLN A 252 -3.72 21.23 8.25
N LEU A 253 -3.25 19.99 8.43
CA LEU A 253 -4.10 18.80 8.44
C LEU A 253 -4.58 18.46 9.86
N THR A 254 -5.80 17.91 9.96
CA THR A 254 -6.30 17.27 11.18
C THR A 254 -6.01 15.77 11.17
N ARG A 255 -5.74 15.17 12.34
CA ARG A 255 -5.46 13.73 12.50
C ARG A 255 -6.70 12.87 12.68
#